data_AF-A0A0F3IF13-F1
#
_entry.id   AF-A0A0F3IF13-F1
#
_cell.length_a   1.000
_cell.length_b   1.000
_cell.length_c   1.000
_cell.angle_alpha   90.00
_cell.angle_beta   90.00
_cell.angle_gamma   90.00
#
_symmetry.space_group_name_H-M   'P 1'
#
loop_
_entity.id
_entity.type
_entity.pdbx_description
1 polymer ?
#
loop_
_entity_poly.entity_id
_entity_poly.type
_entity_poly.pdbx_seq_one_letter_code
_entity_poly.pdbx_strand_id
1 'polypeptide(L)'
;MSNWKWAPKDVGSNDAIDSDVAGNGISTTNVTKTDVFTLVAGQNDTTRDAGITPLVIDLNGDGVQTVARSASMGSFDLLGNGSKISSGWLSGSDGFLAVDSDSNGSIDSINELFGGLNKGDGFAKLSNYDSNSDGVVNASDAEFASLKIWQDANGNHATDAGELISLADAGIVSLNVSFIEVPEIDAQGNLHLERSSVVMANGSSRDMTDVYFNVSADDVAAAGIELPSLASLASDPVWLS
;
A
#
# COMPACT_ATOMS: atom_id res chain seq x y z
N MET A 1 -37.94 41.14 7.15
CA MET A 1 -37.57 40.08 8.10
C MET A 1 -38.51 38.92 7.91
N SER A 2 -38.01 37.86 7.27
CA SER A 2 -38.69 36.57 7.08
C SER A 2 -37.65 35.67 6.40
N ASN A 3 -36.82 34.96 7.19
CA ASN A 3 -37.00 33.56 7.58
C ASN A 3 -37.25 32.65 6.37
N TRP A 4 -36.18 32.30 5.64
CA TRP A 4 -36.27 31.39 4.52
C TRP A 4 -35.69 30.03 4.89
N LYS A 5 -36.60 29.06 4.86
CA LYS A 5 -36.41 27.62 4.96
C LYS A 5 -35.90 27.09 3.62
N TRP A 6 -35.10 26.04 3.71
CA TRP A 6 -34.52 25.30 2.59
C TRP A 6 -35.58 24.66 1.68
N ALA A 7 -35.16 24.48 0.43
CA ALA A 7 -35.94 24.16 -0.76
C ALA A 7 -36.75 22.84 -0.67
N PRO A 8 -37.84 22.73 -1.46
CA PRO A 8 -38.71 21.55 -1.50
C PRO A 8 -38.02 20.31 -2.09
N LYS A 9 -38.45 19.14 -1.60
CA LYS A 9 -38.16 17.80 -2.10
C LYS A 9 -38.72 17.62 -3.53
N ASP A 10 -38.00 16.86 -4.34
CA ASP A 10 -38.33 16.40 -5.71
C ASP A 10 -38.24 17.47 -6.83
N VAL A 11 -37.09 17.52 -7.50
CA VAL A 11 -36.97 18.08 -8.85
C VAL A 11 -36.31 17.03 -9.75
N GLY A 12 -37.11 16.15 -10.34
CA GLY A 12 -36.67 15.16 -11.33
C GLY A 12 -37.33 13.79 -11.16
N SER A 13 -37.41 13.02 -12.25
CA SER A 13 -37.99 11.67 -12.29
C SER A 13 -36.90 10.60 -12.45
N ASN A 14 -35.78 10.74 -11.73
CA ASN A 14 -34.63 9.85 -11.89
C ASN A 14 -34.16 9.29 -10.55
N ASP A 15 -34.90 8.30 -10.09
CA ASP A 15 -34.90 7.64 -8.80
C ASP A 15 -33.69 6.68 -8.60
N ALA A 16 -32.67 6.77 -9.48
CA ALA A 16 -31.53 5.85 -9.51
C ALA A 16 -30.16 6.55 -9.39
N ILE A 17 -30.11 7.89 -9.27
CA ILE A 17 -28.84 8.65 -9.30
C ILE A 17 -28.71 9.69 -8.16
N ASP A 18 -29.78 10.10 -7.47
CA ASP A 18 -29.64 10.96 -6.30
C ASP A 18 -29.80 10.19 -4.98
N SER A 19 -28.84 10.40 -4.07
CA SER A 19 -28.89 9.91 -2.70
C SER A 19 -29.90 10.77 -1.93
N ASP A 20 -31.04 10.19 -1.53
CA ASP A 20 -31.94 10.87 -0.63
C ASP A 20 -31.45 10.75 0.81
N VAL A 21 -31.27 11.90 1.47
CA VAL A 21 -31.00 11.91 2.89
C VAL A 21 -32.30 11.50 3.59
N ALA A 22 -32.37 10.29 4.12
CA ALA A 22 -33.49 9.82 4.96
C ALA A 22 -33.48 10.51 6.34
N GLY A 23 -33.64 11.83 6.35
CA GLY A 23 -33.82 12.64 7.55
C GLY A 23 -35.31 12.79 7.86
N ASN A 24 -35.83 12.07 8.85
CA ASN A 24 -37.06 12.54 9.48
C ASN A 24 -36.73 13.88 10.15
N GLY A 25 -37.49 14.92 9.84
CA GLY A 25 -37.23 16.30 10.29
C GLY A 25 -37.48 16.54 11.77
N ILE A 26 -37.00 15.67 12.67
CA ILE A 26 -37.11 15.80 14.14
C ILE A 26 -35.78 15.44 14.86
N SER A 27 -34.76 14.89 14.20
CA SER A 27 -33.48 14.57 14.85
C SER A 27 -32.42 15.66 14.63
N THR A 28 -31.85 16.21 15.71
CA THR A 28 -30.70 17.15 15.70
C THR A 28 -29.34 16.45 15.72
N THR A 29 -29.33 15.12 15.57
CA THR A 29 -28.10 14.36 15.29
C THR A 29 -28.17 13.90 13.84
N ASN A 30 -27.41 14.58 12.98
CA ASN A 30 -27.09 14.09 11.65
C ASN A 30 -26.29 12.80 11.81
N VAL A 31 -26.96 11.68 11.94
CA VAL A 31 -26.36 10.37 11.68
C VAL A 31 -26.73 10.06 10.24
N THR A 32 -25.92 10.55 9.30
CA THR A 32 -25.92 10.04 7.93
C THR A 32 -25.55 8.57 8.01
N LYS A 33 -26.56 7.69 7.98
CA LYS A 33 -26.36 6.31 7.58
C LYS A 33 -26.16 6.35 6.08
N THR A 34 -24.92 6.24 5.64
CA THR A 34 -24.61 6.01 4.24
C THR A 34 -25.25 4.69 3.85
N ASP A 35 -26.04 4.69 2.77
CA ASP A 35 -26.62 3.48 2.21
C ASP A 35 -25.54 2.43 1.98
N VAL A 36 -25.90 1.16 2.18
CA VAL A 36 -25.00 0.04 1.91
C VAL A 36 -24.84 -0.07 0.40
N PHE A 37 -23.87 0.63 -0.16
CA PHE A 37 -23.39 0.38 -1.51
C PHE A 37 -22.83 -1.04 -1.52
N THR A 38 -23.57 -1.92 -2.18
CA THR A 38 -23.09 -3.25 -2.50
C THR A 38 -22.07 -3.05 -3.61
N LEU A 39 -20.79 -3.02 -3.24
CA LEU A 39 -19.71 -2.95 -4.22
C LEU A 39 -19.89 -4.13 -5.17
N VAL A 40 -20.11 -3.84 -6.44
CA VAL A 40 -20.08 -4.87 -7.48
C VAL A 40 -18.64 -5.37 -7.53
N ALA A 41 -18.42 -6.68 -7.59
CA ALA A 41 -17.08 -7.25 -7.65
C ALA A 41 -16.21 -6.52 -8.70
N GLY A 42 -15.14 -5.86 -8.25
CA GLY A 42 -14.23 -5.08 -9.10
C GLY A 42 -14.37 -3.55 -9.02
N GLN A 43 -15.22 -2.99 -8.15
CA GLN A 43 -15.20 -1.55 -7.83
C GLN A 43 -14.32 -1.30 -6.59
N ASN A 44 -13.25 -0.52 -6.78
CA ASN A 44 -12.38 -0.06 -5.69
C ASN A 44 -13.08 1.10 -4.97
N ASP A 45 -13.28 1.00 -3.66
CA ASP A 45 -13.76 2.09 -2.81
C ASP A 45 -12.71 2.39 -1.76
N THR A 46 -11.95 3.45 -1.99
CA THR A 46 -10.86 3.88 -1.10
C THR A 46 -11.33 4.20 0.32
N THR A 47 -12.64 4.39 0.58
CA THR A 47 -13.18 4.61 1.93
C THR A 47 -13.42 3.33 2.72
N ARG A 48 -13.56 2.18 2.04
CA ARG A 48 -13.77 0.86 2.65
C ARG A 48 -12.56 -0.04 2.49
N ASP A 49 -11.86 0.05 1.38
CA ASP A 49 -10.69 -0.76 1.08
C ASP A 49 -9.55 -0.39 2.02
N ALA A 50 -8.94 -1.44 2.55
CA ALA A 50 -7.84 -1.33 3.48
C ALA A 50 -6.52 -1.19 2.71
N GLY A 51 -5.60 -0.41 3.27
CA GLY A 51 -4.25 -0.29 2.76
C GLY A 51 -3.30 -1.20 3.53
N ILE A 52 -2.54 -2.01 2.81
CA ILE A 52 -1.41 -2.75 3.38
C ILE A 52 -0.19 -2.54 2.52
N THR A 53 0.97 -2.40 3.15
CA THR A 53 2.18 -2.07 2.43
C THR A 53 3.23 -3.14 2.45
N PRO A 54 3.94 -3.23 1.34
CA PRO A 54 5.37 -3.45 1.31
C PRO A 54 6.11 -2.27 0.67
N LEU A 55 7.36 -2.11 1.09
CA LEU A 55 8.34 -1.18 0.57
C LEU A 55 8.86 -1.71 -0.76
N VAL A 56 8.75 -0.87 -1.78
CA VAL A 56 9.11 -1.19 -3.16
C VAL A 56 10.20 -0.26 -3.66
N ILE A 57 11.01 -0.76 -4.59
CA ILE A 57 12.12 -0.03 -5.18
C ILE A 57 11.92 -0.02 -6.69
N ASP A 58 12.03 1.19 -7.26
CA ASP A 58 12.13 1.38 -8.70
C ASP A 58 13.50 0.87 -9.20
N LEU A 59 13.49 -0.17 -10.02
CA LEU A 59 14.72 -0.78 -10.55
C LEU A 59 15.12 -0.20 -11.92
N ASN A 60 14.16 0.23 -12.73
CA ASN A 60 14.38 0.63 -14.12
C ASN A 60 14.54 2.16 -14.30
N GLY A 61 14.18 2.96 -13.29
CA GLY A 61 14.26 4.41 -13.26
C GLY A 61 13.09 5.13 -13.93
N ASP A 62 11.94 4.47 -14.14
CA ASP A 62 10.73 5.09 -14.70
C ASP A 62 9.63 5.37 -13.66
N GLY A 63 9.97 5.23 -12.38
CA GLY A 63 9.06 5.38 -11.25
C GLY A 63 8.35 4.09 -10.89
N VAL A 64 7.82 4.01 -9.67
CA VAL A 64 7.12 2.83 -9.19
C VAL A 64 5.80 2.63 -9.94
N GLN A 65 5.66 1.51 -10.63
CA GLN A 65 4.46 1.15 -11.37
C GLN A 65 3.71 0.01 -10.69
N THR A 66 2.40 0.15 -10.54
CA THR A 66 1.55 -0.85 -9.91
C THR A 66 0.53 -1.43 -10.90
N VAL A 67 -0.10 -2.52 -10.48
CA VAL A 67 -1.20 -3.19 -11.15
C VAL A 67 -2.44 -3.10 -10.26
N ALA A 68 -3.57 -2.79 -10.88
CA ALA A 68 -4.85 -2.72 -10.18
C ALA A 68 -5.28 -4.12 -9.70
N ARG A 69 -5.94 -4.19 -8.55
CA ARG A 69 -6.47 -5.44 -7.99
C ARG A 69 -7.33 -6.24 -8.98
N SER A 70 -8.11 -5.58 -9.83
CA SER A 70 -8.94 -6.22 -10.85
C SER A 70 -8.16 -6.84 -12.02
N ALA A 71 -6.93 -6.38 -12.24
CA ALA A 71 -6.00 -6.90 -13.25
C ALA A 71 -4.93 -7.84 -12.65
N SER A 72 -4.94 -8.00 -11.33
CA SER A 72 -4.06 -8.88 -10.57
C SER A 72 -4.30 -10.34 -10.95
N MET A 73 -3.23 -11.09 -11.19
CA MET A 73 -3.30 -12.48 -11.65
C MET A 73 -3.05 -13.50 -10.54
N GLY A 74 -2.67 -13.04 -9.34
CA GLY A 74 -2.27 -13.90 -8.23
C GLY A 74 -2.96 -13.56 -6.90
N SER A 75 -2.49 -14.21 -5.85
CA SER A 75 -2.95 -13.97 -4.47
C SER A 75 -1.77 -14.20 -3.54
N PHE A 76 -1.59 -13.31 -2.56
CA PHE A 76 -0.43 -13.33 -1.65
C PHE A 76 -0.89 -13.20 -0.20
N ASP A 77 -0.12 -13.74 0.76
CA ASP A 77 -0.38 -13.55 2.18
C ASP A 77 0.14 -12.18 2.63
N LEU A 78 -0.62 -11.15 2.27
CA LEU A 78 -0.34 -9.79 2.71
C LEU A 78 -0.67 -9.60 4.19
N LEU A 79 -1.53 -10.44 4.79
CA LEU A 79 -1.97 -10.27 6.18
C LEU A 79 -1.07 -11.01 7.19
N GLY A 80 -0.14 -11.83 6.72
CA GLY A 80 0.78 -12.61 7.54
C GLY A 80 0.09 -13.70 8.36
N ASN A 81 -1.10 -14.13 7.94
CA ASN A 81 -1.94 -15.11 8.67
C ASN A 81 -2.02 -16.47 7.96
N GLY A 82 -1.24 -16.67 6.89
CA GLY A 82 -1.22 -17.84 6.03
C GLY A 82 -2.34 -17.88 4.98
N SER A 83 -3.21 -16.86 4.91
CA SER A 83 -4.31 -16.79 3.93
C SER A 83 -3.95 -15.85 2.79
N LYS A 84 -3.94 -16.39 1.57
CA LYS A 84 -3.67 -15.60 0.36
C LYS A 84 -4.89 -14.80 -0.04
N ILE A 85 -4.72 -13.49 -0.19
CA ILE A 85 -5.78 -12.57 -0.62
C ILE A 85 -5.44 -11.94 -1.97
N SER A 86 -6.47 -11.54 -2.71
CA SER A 86 -6.27 -10.79 -3.96
C SER A 86 -6.14 -9.30 -3.64
N SER A 87 -5.10 -8.68 -4.17
CA SER A 87 -4.76 -7.27 -3.95
C SER A 87 -4.30 -6.60 -5.25
N GLY A 88 -4.11 -5.27 -5.21
CA GLY A 88 -3.18 -4.62 -6.13
C GLY A 88 -1.78 -5.25 -6.04
N TRP A 89 -0.96 -5.05 -7.06
CA TRP A 89 0.39 -5.63 -7.10
C TRP A 89 1.40 -4.67 -7.71
N LEU A 90 2.68 -5.02 -7.63
CA LEU A 90 3.74 -4.27 -8.28
C LEU A 90 3.89 -4.73 -9.75
N SER A 91 4.35 -3.84 -10.62
CA SER A 91 4.74 -4.23 -11.97
C SER A 91 5.98 -5.12 -11.95
N GLY A 92 6.13 -6.00 -12.94
CA GLY A 92 7.31 -6.88 -13.03
C GLY A 92 8.62 -6.17 -13.36
N SER A 93 8.61 -4.85 -13.60
CA SER A 93 9.82 -4.05 -13.79
C SER A 93 10.43 -3.52 -12.49
N ASP A 94 9.66 -3.49 -11.41
CA ASP A 94 10.08 -3.02 -10.09
C ASP A 94 10.24 -4.20 -9.13
N GLY A 95 10.74 -3.95 -7.92
CA GLY A 95 10.95 -5.01 -6.93
C GLY A 95 10.52 -4.65 -5.51
N PHE A 96 10.07 -5.66 -4.77
CA PHE A 96 9.84 -5.56 -3.34
C PHE A 96 11.16 -5.70 -2.58
N LEU A 97 11.33 -4.90 -1.51
CA LEU A 97 12.37 -5.18 -0.54
C LEU A 97 11.92 -6.34 0.36
N ALA A 98 12.76 -7.37 0.45
CA ALA A 98 12.45 -8.61 1.14
C ALA A 98 13.64 -9.16 1.92
N VAL A 99 13.34 -10.06 2.86
CA VAL A 99 14.31 -10.84 3.63
C VAL A 99 13.75 -12.23 3.86
N ASP A 100 14.43 -13.23 3.32
CA ASP A 100 14.11 -14.65 3.52
C ASP A 100 14.48 -15.02 4.97
N SER A 101 13.49 -14.92 5.86
CA SER A 101 13.71 -15.00 7.31
C SER A 101 13.72 -16.44 7.81
N ASP A 102 13.04 -17.35 7.10
CA ASP A 102 13.00 -18.77 7.42
C ASP A 102 14.00 -19.60 6.58
N SER A 103 14.71 -18.95 5.65
CA SER A 103 15.70 -19.56 4.74
C SER A 103 15.11 -20.65 3.85
N ASN A 104 13.83 -20.52 3.48
CA ASN A 104 13.15 -21.46 2.59
C ASN A 104 13.46 -21.19 1.10
N GLY A 105 14.11 -20.06 0.78
CA GLY A 105 14.47 -19.66 -0.58
C GLY A 105 13.34 -19.00 -1.36
N SER A 106 12.28 -18.53 -0.71
CA SER A 106 11.08 -17.94 -1.30
C SER A 106 10.48 -16.93 -0.33
N ILE A 107 9.83 -15.88 -0.88
CA ILE A 107 9.05 -14.95 -0.07
C ILE A 107 7.59 -15.37 -0.17
N ASP A 108 7.01 -15.79 0.94
CA ASP A 108 5.64 -16.32 0.95
C ASP A 108 4.64 -15.50 1.77
N SER A 109 5.12 -14.55 2.56
CA SER A 109 4.30 -13.72 3.44
C SER A 109 4.83 -12.29 3.62
N ILE A 110 3.95 -11.39 4.07
CA ILE A 110 4.31 -10.00 4.43
C ILE A 110 5.35 -9.91 5.55
N ASN A 111 5.55 -10.99 6.32
CA ASN A 111 6.52 -11.04 7.41
C ASN A 111 7.96 -10.98 6.89
N GLU A 112 8.15 -11.47 5.67
CA GLU A 112 9.42 -11.47 4.93
C GLU A 112 9.58 -10.24 4.03
N LEU A 113 8.53 -9.40 3.96
CA LEU A 113 8.54 -8.14 3.26
C LEU A 113 8.70 -6.97 4.24
N PHE A 114 9.30 -5.91 3.72
CA PHE A 114 9.46 -4.67 4.46
C PHE A 114 8.19 -3.83 4.35
N GLY A 115 7.21 -4.08 5.20
CA GLY A 115 6.00 -3.28 5.25
C GLY A 115 5.12 -3.67 6.41
N GLY A 116 3.91 -3.16 6.45
CA GLY A 116 3.03 -3.48 7.58
C GLY A 116 1.62 -2.96 7.45
N LEU A 117 0.95 -2.98 8.60
CA LEU A 117 -0.45 -2.59 8.75
C LEU A 117 -0.59 -1.10 8.99
N ASN A 118 0.47 -0.46 9.52
CA ASN A 118 0.47 0.95 9.90
C ASN A 118 1.41 1.76 9.03
N LYS A 119 1.20 3.08 9.10
CA LYS A 119 2.05 4.10 8.52
C LYS A 119 3.48 4.03 9.05
N GLY A 120 4.45 3.97 8.14
CA GLY A 120 5.88 3.90 8.44
C GLY A 120 6.40 2.54 8.92
N ASP A 121 5.58 1.48 8.96
CA ASP A 121 6.03 0.16 9.41
C ASP A 121 7.16 -0.40 8.52
N GLY A 122 7.11 -0.17 7.20
CA GLY A 122 8.16 -0.62 6.28
C GLY A 122 9.52 0.02 6.56
N PHE A 123 9.54 1.35 6.74
CA PHE A 123 10.74 2.09 7.11
C PHE A 123 11.21 1.82 8.53
N ALA A 124 10.30 1.59 9.48
CA ALA A 124 10.65 1.17 10.84
C ALA A 124 11.35 -0.20 10.84
N LYS A 125 10.84 -1.16 10.04
CA LYS A 125 11.53 -2.43 9.81
C LYS A 125 12.90 -2.22 9.19
N LEU A 126 13.02 -1.36 8.17
CA LEU A 126 14.30 -1.05 7.53
C LEU A 126 15.29 -0.43 8.51
N SER A 127 14.84 0.44 9.41
CA SER A 127 15.71 1.08 10.41
C SER A 127 16.34 0.10 11.39
N ASN A 128 15.75 -1.09 11.60
CA ASN A 128 16.37 -2.14 12.41
C ASN A 128 17.61 -2.76 11.75
N TYR A 129 17.79 -2.58 10.44
CA TYR A 129 18.95 -3.04 9.68
C TYR A 129 20.08 -2.00 9.65
N ASP A 130 19.83 -0.76 10.11
CA ASP A 130 20.84 0.28 10.30
C ASP A 130 21.54 0.07 11.65
N SER A 131 22.52 -0.82 11.64
CA SER A 131 23.23 -1.30 12.83
C SER A 131 24.17 -0.27 13.43
N ASN A 132 24.62 0.70 12.62
CA ASN A 132 25.52 1.78 13.04
C ASN A 132 24.78 3.10 13.31
N SER A 133 23.47 3.15 13.01
CA SER A 133 22.57 4.29 13.18
C SER A 133 23.04 5.55 12.42
N ASP A 134 23.60 5.37 11.22
CA ASP A 134 24.05 6.46 10.37
C ASP A 134 22.95 7.01 9.43
N GLY A 135 21.76 6.40 9.46
CA GLY A 135 20.59 6.77 8.67
C GLY A 135 20.55 6.12 7.29
N VAL A 136 21.48 5.22 6.97
CA VAL A 136 21.49 4.45 5.73
C VAL A 136 21.82 2.99 5.98
N VAL A 137 21.10 2.09 5.33
CA VAL A 137 21.41 0.66 5.36
C VAL A 137 22.35 0.38 4.19
N ASN A 138 23.61 0.04 4.48
CA ASN A 138 24.65 -0.19 3.48
C ASN A 138 25.60 -1.34 3.85
N ALA A 139 26.62 -1.61 3.03
CA ALA A 139 27.57 -2.71 3.27
C ALA A 139 28.36 -2.65 4.60
N SER A 140 28.27 -1.53 5.33
CA SER A 140 28.83 -1.38 6.69
C SER A 140 27.92 -1.99 7.77
N ASP A 141 26.69 -2.36 7.42
CA ASP A 141 25.72 -2.96 8.32
C ASP A 141 25.77 -4.48 8.31
N ALA A 142 25.57 -5.08 9.49
CA ALA A 142 25.70 -6.51 9.69
C ALA A 142 24.74 -7.33 8.82
N GLU A 143 23.52 -6.85 8.66
CA GLU A 143 22.41 -7.55 7.98
C GLU A 143 22.18 -7.06 6.54
N PHE A 144 23.05 -6.20 6.00
CA PHE A 144 22.87 -5.71 4.62
C PHE A 144 22.88 -6.84 3.58
N ALA A 145 23.67 -7.88 3.82
CA ALA A 145 23.80 -9.02 2.91
C ALA A 145 22.61 -9.99 2.94
N SER A 146 21.78 -9.96 4.01
CA SER A 146 20.58 -10.79 4.11
C SER A 146 19.40 -10.21 3.34
N LEU A 147 19.40 -8.89 3.10
CA LEU A 147 18.41 -8.22 2.27
C LEU A 147 18.42 -8.73 0.82
N LYS A 148 17.22 -8.83 0.25
CA LYS A 148 16.96 -9.26 -1.12
C LYS A 148 15.97 -8.32 -1.79
N ILE A 149 15.98 -8.33 -3.11
CA ILE A 149 14.94 -7.74 -3.94
C ILE A 149 14.16 -8.88 -4.56
N TRP A 150 12.85 -8.87 -4.37
CA TRP A 150 11.95 -9.79 -5.04
C TRP A 150 11.27 -9.06 -6.21
N GLN A 151 11.65 -9.44 -7.42
CA GLN A 151 11.08 -8.96 -8.67
C GLN A 151 10.17 -10.04 -9.26
N ASP A 152 8.87 -9.96 -8.99
CA ASP A 152 7.86 -10.82 -9.60
C ASP A 152 7.61 -10.41 -11.06
N ALA A 153 8.43 -10.93 -11.97
CA ALA A 153 8.44 -10.51 -13.37
C ALA A 153 7.19 -10.99 -14.13
N ASN A 154 6.56 -12.07 -13.66
CA ASN A 154 5.42 -12.69 -14.32
C ASN A 154 4.07 -12.33 -13.67
N GLY A 155 4.09 -11.70 -12.50
CA GLY A 155 2.90 -11.24 -11.78
C GLY A 155 2.06 -12.37 -11.21
N ASN A 156 2.66 -13.52 -10.88
CA ASN A 156 1.95 -14.67 -10.32
C ASN A 156 1.83 -14.65 -8.79
N HIS A 157 2.48 -13.67 -8.14
CA HIS A 157 2.50 -13.47 -6.69
C HIS A 157 3.13 -14.64 -5.93
N ALA A 158 4.10 -15.31 -6.55
CA ALA A 158 4.91 -16.34 -5.95
C ALA A 158 6.38 -16.09 -6.31
N THR A 159 7.30 -16.46 -5.44
CA THR A 159 8.72 -16.36 -5.78
C THR A 159 9.09 -17.51 -6.72
N ASP A 160 9.44 -17.18 -7.97
CA ASP A 160 10.02 -18.13 -8.91
C ASP A 160 11.56 -18.09 -8.93
N ALA A 161 12.15 -19.13 -9.50
CA ALA A 161 13.60 -19.22 -9.63
C ALA A 161 14.16 -18.06 -10.48
N GLY A 162 14.98 -17.22 -9.86
CA GLY A 162 15.60 -16.06 -10.51
C GLY A 162 14.89 -14.73 -10.24
N GLU A 163 13.76 -14.74 -9.53
CA GLU A 163 13.04 -13.52 -9.13
C GLU A 163 13.57 -12.90 -7.84
N LEU A 164 14.25 -13.70 -7.01
CA LEU A 164 14.92 -13.22 -5.81
C LEU A 164 16.38 -12.92 -6.11
N ILE A 165 16.73 -11.63 -6.12
CA ILE A 165 18.08 -11.14 -6.41
C ILE A 165 18.68 -10.46 -5.18
N SER A 166 20.00 -10.48 -5.04
CA SER A 166 20.66 -9.71 -3.98
C SER A 166 20.66 -8.22 -4.32
N LEU A 167 20.76 -7.35 -3.30
CA LEU A 167 20.90 -5.90 -3.54
C LEU A 167 22.12 -5.59 -4.39
N ALA A 168 23.22 -6.31 -4.19
CA ALA A 168 24.43 -6.16 -5.00
C ALA A 168 24.19 -6.51 -6.47
N ASP A 169 23.43 -7.57 -6.75
CA ASP A 169 23.08 -7.98 -8.12
C ASP A 169 22.09 -7.00 -8.77
N ALA A 170 21.17 -6.43 -7.98
CA ALA A 170 20.31 -5.33 -8.40
C ALA A 170 21.11 -4.01 -8.59
N GLY A 171 22.37 -3.97 -8.13
CA GLY A 171 23.22 -2.78 -8.19
C GLY A 171 22.87 -1.72 -7.16
N ILE A 172 22.21 -2.07 -6.06
CA ILE A 172 21.88 -1.18 -4.93
C ILE A 172 23.04 -1.21 -3.93
N VAL A 173 23.53 -0.04 -3.54
CA VAL A 173 24.66 0.10 -2.58
C VAL A 173 24.24 0.65 -1.23
N SER A 174 23.16 1.43 -1.16
CA SER A 174 22.64 1.94 0.11
C SER A 174 21.14 2.26 0.01
N LEU A 175 20.41 2.00 1.09
CA LEU A 175 19.01 2.40 1.25
C LEU A 175 18.89 3.47 2.31
N ASN A 176 18.15 4.54 2.02
CA ASN A 176 17.91 5.58 3.00
C ASN A 176 16.73 5.20 3.91
N VAL A 177 16.92 5.26 5.23
CA VAL A 177 15.87 4.89 6.20
C VAL A 177 14.91 6.04 6.49
N SER A 178 15.30 7.26 6.17
CA SER A 178 14.45 8.44 6.30
C SER A 178 13.49 8.52 5.12
N PHE A 179 12.27 8.93 5.37
CA PHE A 179 11.24 9.11 4.35
C PHE A 179 10.56 10.47 4.49
N ILE A 180 9.94 10.88 3.39
CA ILE A 180 8.99 11.99 3.35
C ILE A 180 7.61 11.44 2.99
N GLU A 181 6.57 12.05 3.53
CA GLU A 181 5.20 11.63 3.23
C GLU A 181 4.67 12.44 2.05
N VAL A 182 4.45 11.77 0.93
CA VAL A 182 3.93 12.34 -0.31
C VAL A 182 2.78 11.45 -0.79
N PRO A 183 1.57 11.63 -0.21
CA PRO A 183 0.40 10.84 -0.60
C PRO A 183 0.06 11.07 -2.08
N GLU A 184 0.10 10.01 -2.88
CA GLU A 184 -0.26 9.99 -4.29
C GLU A 184 -1.01 8.69 -4.60
N ILE A 185 -2.24 8.80 -5.11
CA ILE A 185 -2.98 7.64 -5.60
C ILE A 185 -2.72 7.51 -7.10
N ASP A 186 -2.22 6.35 -7.52
CA ASP A 186 -1.96 6.09 -8.93
C ASP A 186 -3.24 5.77 -9.72
N ALA A 187 -3.11 5.63 -11.03
CA ALA A 187 -4.22 5.31 -11.91
C ALA A 187 -4.83 3.91 -11.66
N GLN A 188 -4.13 3.05 -10.92
CA GLN A 188 -4.53 1.70 -10.55
C GLN A 188 -5.28 1.66 -9.20
N GLY A 189 -5.33 2.78 -8.48
CA GLY A 189 -6.02 2.91 -7.21
C GLY A 189 -5.19 2.46 -6.00
N ASN A 190 -3.86 2.33 -6.17
CA ASN A 190 -2.94 2.06 -5.08
C ASN A 190 -2.37 3.39 -4.56
N LEU A 191 -2.15 3.49 -3.25
CA LEU A 191 -1.65 4.70 -2.62
C LEU A 191 -0.15 4.58 -2.37
N HIS A 192 0.60 5.53 -2.90
CA HIS A 192 2.01 5.77 -2.64
C HIS A 192 2.08 6.83 -1.54
N LEU A 193 2.75 6.55 -0.42
CA LEU A 193 2.71 7.47 0.73
C LEU A 193 4.11 7.87 1.18
N GLU A 194 4.85 6.98 1.82
CA GLU A 194 6.21 7.26 2.27
C GLU A 194 7.19 7.06 1.13
N ARG A 195 7.94 8.11 0.79
CA ARG A 195 8.97 8.09 -0.25
C ARG A 195 10.35 8.33 0.33
N SER A 196 11.28 7.55 -0.16
CA SER A 196 12.70 7.63 0.11
C SER A 196 13.48 7.31 -1.16
N SER A 197 14.79 7.13 -1.00
CA SER A 197 15.69 6.90 -2.11
C SER A 197 16.71 5.82 -1.79
N VAL A 198 17.13 5.12 -2.83
CA VAL A 198 18.29 4.22 -2.79
C VAL A 198 19.38 4.72 -3.72
N VAL A 199 20.63 4.47 -3.36
CA VAL A 199 21.78 4.77 -4.20
C VAL A 199 22.20 3.50 -4.92
N MET A 200 22.40 3.62 -6.22
CA MET A 200 22.87 2.55 -7.08
C MET A 200 24.40 2.59 -7.22
N ALA A 201 25.02 1.46 -7.59
CA ALA A 201 26.45 1.31 -7.79
C ALA A 201 27.00 2.22 -8.90
N ASN A 202 26.15 2.64 -9.85
CA ASN A 202 26.48 3.62 -10.89
C ASN A 202 26.43 5.08 -10.39
N GLY A 203 26.13 5.31 -9.11
CA GLY A 203 26.01 6.63 -8.48
C GLY A 203 24.68 7.34 -8.71
N SER A 204 23.74 6.74 -9.45
CA SER A 204 22.38 7.29 -9.60
C SER A 204 21.50 6.95 -8.40
N SER A 205 20.49 7.77 -8.17
CA SER A 205 19.44 7.50 -7.18
C SER A 205 18.27 6.79 -7.85
N ARG A 206 17.56 5.96 -7.09
CA ARG A 206 16.25 5.40 -7.44
C ARG A 206 15.25 5.67 -6.34
N ASP A 207 13.97 5.64 -6.68
CA ASP A 207 12.90 5.85 -5.74
C ASP A 207 12.60 4.56 -4.96
N MET A 208 12.36 4.74 -3.67
CA MET A 208 11.91 3.67 -2.78
C MET A 208 10.66 4.16 -2.07
N THR A 209 9.56 3.44 -2.21
CA THR A 209 8.24 3.92 -1.81
C THR A 209 7.50 2.86 -1.03
N ASP A 210 6.76 3.26 0.00
CA ASP A 210 5.80 2.41 0.67
C ASP A 210 4.47 2.49 -0.09
N VAL A 211 4.05 1.37 -0.67
CA VAL A 211 2.86 1.30 -1.53
C VAL A 211 1.76 0.54 -0.80
N TYR A 212 0.69 1.25 -0.47
CA TYR A 212 -0.53 0.70 0.09
C TYR A 212 -1.37 0.09 -1.03
N PHE A 213 -1.30 -1.23 -1.14
CA PHE A 213 -2.14 -1.96 -2.06
C PHE A 213 -3.58 -1.99 -1.57
N ASN A 214 -4.48 -1.83 -2.52
CA ASN A 214 -5.90 -2.00 -2.27
C ASN A 214 -6.23 -3.48 -1.97
N VAL A 215 -6.79 -3.73 -0.78
CA VAL A 215 -7.33 -5.03 -0.38
C VAL A 215 -8.79 -4.92 0.07
N SER A 216 -9.56 -6.01 -0.07
CA SER A 216 -10.97 -5.99 0.35
C SER A 216 -11.09 -5.90 1.87
N ALA A 217 -11.98 -5.02 2.31
CA ALA A 217 -12.42 -4.96 3.71
C ALA A 217 -12.96 -6.29 4.24
N ASP A 218 -13.60 -7.10 3.38
CA ASP A 218 -14.19 -8.38 3.81
C ASP A 218 -13.10 -9.43 4.06
N ASP A 219 -12.04 -9.44 3.24
CA ASP A 219 -10.88 -10.33 3.43
C ASP A 219 -10.13 -9.96 4.73
N VAL A 220 -10.01 -8.67 5.00
CA VAL A 220 -9.40 -8.12 6.22
C VAL A 220 -10.25 -8.43 7.46
N ALA A 221 -11.57 -8.25 7.37
CA ALA A 221 -12.50 -8.58 8.45
C ALA A 221 -12.55 -10.10 8.70
N ALA A 222 -12.47 -10.93 7.67
CA ALA A 222 -12.39 -12.39 7.79
C ALA A 222 -11.10 -12.84 8.51
N ALA A 223 -10.01 -12.10 8.32
CA ALA A 223 -8.76 -12.28 9.06
C ALA A 223 -8.81 -11.76 10.51
N GLY A 224 -9.84 -11.00 10.89
CA GLY A 224 -9.95 -10.36 12.20
C GLY A 224 -8.93 -9.24 12.42
N ILE A 225 -8.42 -8.66 11.33
CA ILE A 225 -7.45 -7.55 11.36
C ILE A 225 -8.22 -6.26 11.09
N GLU A 226 -7.88 -5.17 11.78
CA GLU A 226 -8.36 -3.84 11.42
C GLU A 226 -7.24 -3.10 10.68
N LEU A 227 -7.52 -2.69 9.45
CA LEU A 227 -6.62 -1.86 8.65
C LEU A 227 -7.26 -0.50 8.40
N PRO A 228 -6.45 0.59 8.35
CA PRO A 228 -6.94 1.89 7.97
C PRO A 228 -7.40 1.85 6.50
N SER A 229 -8.46 2.61 6.20
CA SER A 229 -8.89 2.74 4.80
C SER A 229 -7.89 3.59 4.01
N LEU A 230 -7.76 3.33 2.72
CA LEU A 230 -6.88 4.11 1.83
C LEU A 230 -7.19 5.61 1.88
N ALA A 231 -8.48 5.96 2.02
CA ALA A 231 -8.92 7.35 2.18
C ALA A 231 -8.42 7.97 3.48
N SER A 232 -8.43 7.23 4.59
CA SER A 232 -7.90 7.72 5.86
C SER A 232 -6.40 8.01 5.76
N LEU A 233 -5.63 7.08 5.17
CA LEU A 233 -4.20 7.21 4.94
C LEU A 233 -3.85 8.39 4.01
N ALA A 234 -4.63 8.60 2.95
CA ALA A 234 -4.44 9.71 2.02
C ALA A 234 -4.87 11.07 2.59
N SER A 235 -5.78 11.09 3.57
CA SER A 235 -6.37 12.30 4.13
C SER A 235 -5.68 12.85 5.38
N ASP A 236 -4.68 12.14 5.91
CA ASP A 236 -3.97 12.49 7.14
C ASP A 236 -2.59 13.10 6.81
N PRO A 237 -2.52 14.39 6.40
CA PRO A 237 -1.25 15.08 6.37
C PRO A 237 -0.81 15.22 7.82
N VAL A 238 0.22 14.48 8.21
CA VAL A 238 0.91 14.73 9.49
C VAL A 238 1.56 16.10 9.35
N TRP A 239 0.83 17.15 9.72
CA TRP A 239 1.42 18.44 10.00
C TRP A 239 2.31 18.22 11.22
N LEU A 240 3.60 18.01 10.98
CA LEU A 240 4.65 18.03 12.00
C LEU A 240 4.38 19.21 12.96
N SER A 241 3.95 18.91 14.18
CA SER A 241 3.83 19.87 15.28
C SER A 241 5.12 19.95 16.07
#